data_AF-A0A7S0WA93-F1
#
_entry.id   AF-A0A7S0WA93-F1
#
_cell.length_a   1.000
_cell.length_b   1.000
_cell.length_c   1.000
_cell.angle_alpha   90.00
_cell.angle_beta   90.00
_cell.angle_gamma   90.00
#
_symmetry.space_group_name_H-M   'P 1'
#
loop_
_entity.id
_entity.type
_entity.pdbx_description
1 polymer ?
#
loop_
_entity_poly.entity_id
_entity_poly.type
_entity_poly.pdbx_seq_one_letter_code
_entity_poly.pdbx_strand_id
1 'polypeptide(L)'
;EAWGEEGEPIQDIVKRCTEPWTEAKFPEGRCEICGLSDADEDDELVLCSGCDVCVHTSCYGGELLRQIGPKDYAPNIPEGDWFCQLCVEVGVPSEREVPVTCVLCPVRHGVFKKTVDGRWAHLCCARVLPETEMVDVFLQEPIAGLCDVPHKRWGQKCMVCGTYAGACVECEAQVAPRKQCLNTFHVGCAFYTIGDPFHMKVKETNSDSVVWSRLCCDHAGEADRGPE
;
A
#
# COMPACT_ATOMS: atom_id res chain seq x y z
N GLU A 1 9.23 17.03 24.38
CA GLU A 1 8.43 15.81 24.62
C GLU A 1 7.31 15.85 23.58
N ALA A 2 7.40 15.03 22.54
CA ALA A 2 6.47 15.05 21.41
C ALA A 2 5.40 13.98 21.63
N TRP A 3 4.15 14.38 21.49
CA TRP A 3 2.95 13.57 21.73
C TRP A 3 2.26 13.33 20.37
N GLY A 4 1.81 12.09 20.12
CA GLY A 4 0.98 11.77 18.94
C GLY A 4 -0.45 12.31 19.08
N GLU A 5 -1.28 12.10 18.06
CA GLU A 5 -2.65 12.66 17.95
C GLU A 5 -3.58 12.27 19.11
N GLU A 6 -3.32 11.16 19.80
CA GLU A 6 -4.10 10.70 20.97
C GLU A 6 -3.40 10.95 22.33
N GLY A 7 -2.31 11.72 22.37
CA GLY A 7 -1.52 11.90 23.59
C GLY A 7 -0.66 10.67 23.93
N GLU A 8 -0.41 9.79 22.96
CA GLU A 8 0.53 8.69 23.11
C GLU A 8 1.99 9.21 23.04
N PRO A 9 2.90 8.72 23.89
CA PRO A 9 4.32 9.05 23.81
C PRO A 9 4.94 8.60 22.48
N ILE A 10 5.77 9.45 21.86
CA ILE A 10 6.48 9.13 20.60
C ILE A 10 7.28 7.81 20.65
N GLN A 11 7.75 7.40 21.83
CA GLN A 11 8.49 6.15 22.01
C GLN A 11 7.61 4.91 21.79
N ASP A 12 6.33 4.98 22.17
CA ASP A 12 5.39 3.89 22.00
C ASP A 12 4.95 3.78 20.53
N ILE A 13 4.79 4.92 19.85
CA ILE A 13 4.56 4.99 18.40
C ILE A 13 5.75 4.36 17.64
N VAL A 14 7.00 4.75 17.96
CA VAL A 14 8.20 4.17 17.33
C VAL A 14 8.30 2.68 17.61
N LYS A 15 7.99 2.24 18.82
CA LYS A 15 7.97 0.82 19.18
C LYS A 15 6.99 0.05 18.29
N ARG A 16 5.76 0.52 18.15
CA ARG A 16 4.73 -0.04 17.24
C ARG A 16 5.16 -0.07 15.78
N CYS A 17 5.88 0.96 15.32
CA CYS A 17 6.48 0.98 13.98
C CYS A 17 7.54 -0.11 13.79
N THR A 18 8.28 -0.48 14.83
CA THR A 18 9.40 -1.43 14.71
C THR A 18 9.03 -2.86 15.09
N GLU A 19 7.85 -3.09 15.66
CA GLU A 19 7.37 -4.43 16.01
C GLU A 19 6.93 -5.19 14.75
N PRO A 20 7.44 -6.42 14.53
CA PRO A 20 7.02 -7.22 13.40
C PRO A 20 5.53 -7.55 13.50
N TRP A 21 4.84 -7.45 12.36
CA TRP A 21 3.46 -7.89 12.20
C TRP A 21 3.44 -9.42 12.25
N THR A 22 3.40 -10.00 13.45
CA THR A 22 3.48 -11.45 13.61
C THR A 22 2.13 -12.14 13.60
N GLU A 23 1.04 -11.46 13.98
CA GLU A 23 -0.27 -12.11 14.18
C GLU A 23 -1.51 -11.20 14.02
N ALA A 24 -1.37 -9.87 13.95
CA ALA A 24 -2.53 -8.99 13.74
C ALA A 24 -2.99 -9.13 12.28
N LYS A 25 -4.28 -9.29 11.97
CA LYS A 25 -4.79 -9.15 10.60
C LYS A 25 -4.87 -7.67 10.23
N PHE A 26 -4.85 -7.33 8.93
CA PHE A 26 -5.07 -5.96 8.50
C PHE A 26 -6.44 -5.53 9.03
N PRO A 27 -6.61 -4.29 9.51
CA PRO A 27 -7.84 -3.89 10.17
C PRO A 27 -9.06 -4.23 9.32
N GLU A 28 -9.98 -4.99 9.90
CA GLU A 28 -11.17 -5.47 9.19
C GLU A 28 -11.99 -4.28 8.65
N GLY A 29 -12.58 -4.46 7.46
CA GLY A 29 -13.42 -3.44 6.84
C GLY A 29 -12.65 -2.23 6.29
N ARG A 30 -11.34 -2.34 6.05
CA ARG A 30 -10.55 -1.31 5.36
C ARG A 30 -9.92 -1.85 4.09
N CYS A 31 -9.86 -1.01 3.07
CA CYS A 31 -9.19 -1.31 1.82
C CYS A 31 -7.67 -1.37 2.02
N GLU A 32 -7.05 -2.51 1.68
CA GLU A 32 -5.62 -2.76 1.77
C GLU A 32 -4.77 -2.07 0.69
N ILE A 33 -5.37 -1.10 -0.02
CA ILE A 33 -4.69 -0.29 -1.04
C ILE A 33 -4.69 1.18 -0.63
N CYS A 34 -5.85 1.74 -0.24
CA CYS A 34 -5.99 3.15 0.15
C CYS A 34 -6.04 3.36 1.66
N GLY A 35 -6.28 2.30 2.44
CA GLY A 35 -6.38 2.36 3.90
C GLY A 35 -7.71 2.89 4.44
N LEU A 36 -8.68 3.20 3.58
CA LEU A 36 -9.97 3.77 3.95
C LEU A 36 -11.06 2.70 4.10
N SER A 37 -12.10 3.01 4.88
CA SER A 37 -13.26 2.13 5.16
C SER A 37 -14.56 2.58 4.48
N ASP A 38 -14.50 3.65 3.69
CA ASP A 38 -15.63 4.28 3.02
C ASP A 38 -16.09 3.43 1.84
N ALA A 39 -17.22 2.75 1.95
CA ALA A 39 -17.83 2.04 0.84
C ALA A 39 -19.10 2.79 0.40
N ASP A 40 -19.16 3.16 -0.88
CA ASP A 40 -20.34 3.76 -1.52
C ASP A 40 -20.97 2.76 -2.51
N GLU A 41 -22.19 3.04 -3.00
CA GLU A 41 -22.92 2.14 -3.91
C GLU A 41 -22.15 1.79 -5.20
N ASP A 42 -21.26 2.68 -5.67
CA ASP A 42 -20.45 2.52 -6.88
C ASP A 42 -18.99 2.09 -6.60
N ASP A 43 -18.57 2.01 -5.33
CA ASP A 43 -17.20 1.67 -4.93
C ASP A 43 -17.18 0.84 -3.64
N GLU A 44 -17.75 -0.36 -3.72
CA GLU A 44 -17.86 -1.27 -2.60
C GLU A 44 -16.52 -1.91 -2.20
N LEU A 45 -16.43 -2.35 -0.94
CA LEU A 45 -15.33 -3.18 -0.45
C LEU A 45 -15.61 -4.65 -0.77
N VAL A 46 -14.67 -5.31 -1.44
CA VAL A 46 -14.74 -6.72 -1.82
C VAL A 46 -13.63 -7.50 -1.14
N LEU A 47 -13.95 -8.72 -0.69
CA LEU A 47 -13.02 -9.66 -0.07
C LEU A 47 -12.64 -10.77 -1.05
N CYS A 48 -11.35 -11.08 -1.12
CA CYS A 48 -10.87 -12.24 -1.88
C CYS A 48 -11.26 -13.54 -1.17
N SER A 49 -12.04 -14.40 -1.82
CA SER A 49 -12.48 -15.70 -1.26
C SER A 49 -11.30 -16.67 -0.97
N GLY A 50 -10.11 -16.38 -1.49
CA GLY A 50 -8.90 -17.16 -1.24
C GLY A 50 -8.08 -16.71 -0.04
N CYS A 51 -7.79 -15.41 0.05
CA CYS A 51 -6.80 -14.87 1.00
C CYS A 51 -7.32 -13.71 1.84
N ASP A 52 -8.63 -13.45 1.83
CA ASP A 52 -9.33 -12.42 2.61
C ASP A 52 -8.87 -10.97 2.40
N VAL A 53 -8.05 -10.68 1.37
CA VAL A 53 -7.66 -9.28 1.13
C VAL A 53 -8.88 -8.43 0.82
N CYS A 54 -9.01 -7.30 1.50
CA CYS A 54 -10.14 -6.39 1.38
C CYS A 54 -9.76 -5.18 0.53
N VAL A 55 -10.50 -4.87 -0.52
CA VAL A 55 -10.18 -3.78 -1.45
C VAL A 55 -11.43 -3.09 -1.96
N HIS A 56 -11.34 -1.79 -2.22
CA HIS A 56 -12.32 -1.11 -3.06
C HIS A 56 -12.22 -1.61 -4.50
N THR A 57 -13.35 -1.73 -5.19
CA THR A 57 -13.39 -2.11 -6.60
C THR A 57 -12.57 -1.14 -7.45
N SER A 58 -12.71 0.17 -7.23
CA SER A 58 -11.93 1.21 -7.90
C SER A 58 -10.45 1.15 -7.54
N CYS A 59 -10.11 0.77 -6.30
CA CYS A 59 -8.73 0.73 -5.86
C CYS A 59 -7.96 -0.44 -6.48
N TYR A 60 -8.60 -1.59 -6.64
CA TYR A 60 -7.96 -2.76 -7.25
C TYR A 60 -7.99 -2.74 -8.78
N GLY A 61 -8.91 -1.99 -9.36
CA GLY A 61 -9.14 -1.88 -10.80
C GLY A 61 -10.58 -2.23 -11.14
N GLY A 62 -11.33 -1.19 -11.52
CA GLY A 62 -12.78 -1.20 -11.54
C GLY A 62 -13.36 -1.43 -12.91
N GLU A 63 -13.24 -2.65 -13.42
CA GLU A 63 -14.48 -3.35 -13.72
C GLU A 63 -14.33 -4.81 -13.39
N LEU A 64 -15.41 -5.33 -12.83
CA LEU A 64 -15.90 -6.69 -12.95
C LEU A 64 -15.95 -7.16 -14.43
N LEU A 65 -14.90 -6.97 -15.24
CA LEU A 65 -14.74 -7.59 -16.57
C LEU A 65 -14.47 -9.09 -16.47
N ARG A 66 -14.77 -9.65 -15.31
CA ARG A 66 -15.15 -11.02 -15.05
C ARG A 66 -16.20 -11.04 -13.94
N GLN A 67 -17.40 -10.53 -14.18
CA GLN A 67 -18.59 -11.17 -13.61
C GLN A 67 -18.32 -12.67 -13.72
N ILE A 68 -18.28 -13.42 -12.61
CA ILE A 68 -18.44 -14.88 -12.67
C ILE A 68 -17.54 -15.45 -13.78
N GLY A 69 -16.21 -15.36 -13.61
CA GLY A 69 -15.17 -15.63 -14.63
C GLY A 69 -15.63 -16.20 -16.00
N PRO A 70 -15.20 -15.64 -17.16
CA PRO A 70 -15.24 -16.38 -18.41
C PRO A 70 -14.67 -17.77 -18.14
N LYS A 71 -15.46 -18.81 -18.42
CA LYS A 71 -15.06 -20.22 -18.30
C LYS A 71 -13.70 -20.52 -18.92
N ASP A 72 -13.23 -19.63 -19.79
CA ASP A 72 -12.00 -19.71 -20.55
C ASP A 72 -10.72 -19.36 -19.75
N TYR A 73 -10.79 -18.63 -18.62
CA TYR A 73 -9.58 -18.26 -17.87
C TYR A 73 -9.42 -18.93 -16.50
N ALA A 74 -10.52 -19.31 -15.86
CA ALA A 74 -10.46 -19.97 -14.56
C ALA A 74 -11.63 -20.97 -14.44
N PRO A 75 -11.55 -22.15 -15.08
CA PRO A 75 -12.64 -23.12 -15.13
C PRO A 75 -13.06 -23.69 -13.75
N ASN A 76 -12.34 -23.35 -12.67
CA ASN A 76 -12.53 -23.88 -11.31
C ASN A 76 -13.04 -22.83 -10.28
N ILE A 77 -13.37 -21.60 -10.69
CA ILE A 77 -13.90 -20.57 -9.76
C ILE A 77 -15.43 -20.69 -9.66
N PRO A 78 -16.03 -20.81 -8.44
CA PRO A 78 -17.48 -20.83 -8.27
C PRO A 78 -18.15 -19.50 -8.66
N GLU A 79 -19.42 -19.59 -9.05
CA GLU A 79 -20.25 -18.42 -9.36
C GLU A 79 -20.50 -17.60 -8.09
N GLY A 80 -20.13 -16.31 -8.11
CA GLY A 80 -20.27 -15.38 -6.99
C GLY A 80 -19.01 -15.13 -6.16
N ASP A 81 -17.91 -15.85 -6.41
CA ASP A 81 -16.63 -15.64 -5.74
C ASP A 81 -15.69 -14.72 -6.53
N TRP A 82 -14.93 -13.89 -5.80
CA TRP A 82 -13.84 -13.09 -6.36
C TRP A 82 -12.49 -13.56 -5.80
N PHE A 83 -11.49 -13.61 -6.67
CA PHE A 83 -10.11 -13.97 -6.33
C PHE A 83 -9.15 -12.91 -6.87
N CYS A 84 -8.22 -12.45 -6.04
CA CYS A 84 -7.18 -11.52 -6.46
C CYS A 84 -6.21 -12.19 -7.46
N GLN A 85 -5.49 -11.37 -8.25
CA GLN A 85 -4.52 -11.83 -9.26
C GLN A 85 -3.51 -12.84 -8.68
N LEU A 86 -3.04 -12.65 -7.45
CA LEU A 86 -2.13 -13.58 -6.80
C LEU A 86 -2.76 -14.97 -6.62
N CYS A 87 -3.98 -15.03 -6.09
CA CYS A 87 -4.71 -16.29 -5.89
C CYS A 87 -5.00 -17.00 -7.22
N VAL A 88 -5.31 -16.24 -8.27
CA VAL A 88 -5.59 -16.78 -9.60
C VAL A 88 -4.33 -17.34 -10.27
N GLU A 89 -3.22 -16.59 -10.26
CA GLU A 89 -2.01 -16.96 -11.00
C GLU A 89 -1.07 -17.90 -10.24
N VAL A 90 -1.04 -17.80 -8.91
CA VAL A 90 -0.07 -18.53 -8.08
C VAL A 90 -0.76 -19.51 -7.11
N GLY A 91 -2.06 -19.31 -6.85
CA GLY A 91 -2.82 -20.08 -5.88
C GLY A 91 -2.99 -19.34 -4.55
N VAL A 92 -3.86 -19.88 -3.70
CA VAL A 92 -4.17 -19.30 -2.39
C VAL A 92 -2.93 -19.33 -1.50
N PRO A 93 -2.41 -18.16 -1.07
CA PRO A 93 -1.27 -18.12 -0.16
C PRO A 93 -1.65 -18.75 1.19
N SER A 94 -0.70 -19.44 1.80
CA SER A 94 -0.88 -19.95 3.17
C SER A 94 -0.33 -18.95 4.18
N GLU A 95 -0.80 -19.02 5.43
CA GLU A 95 -0.28 -18.17 6.53
C GLU A 95 1.24 -18.30 6.73
N ARG A 96 1.85 -19.40 6.28
CA ARG A 96 3.28 -19.68 6.46
C ARG A 96 4.12 -19.33 5.24
N GLU A 97 3.49 -19.18 4.08
CA GLU A 97 4.20 -19.02 2.82
C GLU A 97 3.37 -18.22 1.82
N VAL A 98 3.86 -17.01 1.54
CA VAL A 98 3.44 -16.22 0.37
C VAL A 98 4.49 -16.41 -0.72
N PRO A 99 4.12 -16.99 -1.87
CA PRO A 99 5.08 -17.46 -2.90
C PRO A 99 5.70 -16.33 -3.74
N VAL A 100 5.37 -15.07 -3.42
CA VAL A 100 5.84 -13.89 -4.14
C VAL A 100 6.41 -12.86 -3.19
N THR A 101 7.24 -11.96 -3.73
CA THR A 101 7.80 -10.83 -2.99
C THR A 101 7.53 -9.55 -3.75
N CYS A 102 7.17 -8.49 -3.02
CA CYS A 102 7.14 -7.16 -3.59
C CYS A 102 8.56 -6.69 -3.93
N VAL A 103 8.76 -6.16 -5.14
CA VAL A 103 10.05 -5.59 -5.54
C VAL A 103 10.35 -4.23 -4.88
N LEU A 104 9.35 -3.57 -4.28
CA LEU A 104 9.46 -2.23 -3.71
C LEU A 104 9.62 -2.22 -2.17
N CYS A 105 9.34 -3.32 -1.47
CA CYS A 105 9.46 -3.40 -0.02
C CYS A 105 9.57 -4.85 0.47
N PRO A 106 10.00 -5.08 1.74
CA PRO A 106 10.18 -6.43 2.27
C PRO A 106 8.88 -7.05 2.83
N VAL A 107 7.75 -6.35 2.77
CA VAL A 107 6.46 -6.86 3.27
C VAL A 107 6.00 -8.04 2.39
N ARG A 108 5.43 -9.07 3.02
CA ARG A 108 5.07 -10.34 2.37
C ARG A 108 3.57 -10.62 2.29
N HIS A 109 2.74 -9.63 2.58
CA HIS A 109 1.28 -9.75 2.57
C HIS A 109 0.66 -8.49 1.97
N GLY A 110 -0.64 -8.53 1.73
CA GLY A 110 -1.38 -7.43 1.12
C GLY A 110 -1.64 -7.66 -0.36
N VAL A 111 -1.87 -6.56 -1.08
CA VAL A 111 -2.45 -6.60 -2.42
C VAL A 111 -1.37 -6.47 -3.48
N PHE A 112 -1.19 -7.52 -4.28
CA PHE A 112 -0.17 -7.58 -5.34
C PHE A 112 -0.76 -7.39 -6.74
N LYS A 113 0.02 -6.77 -7.62
CA LYS A 113 -0.16 -6.78 -9.07
C LYS A 113 1.14 -7.13 -9.79
N LYS A 114 1.02 -7.67 -11.00
CA LYS A 114 2.16 -7.92 -11.88
C LYS A 114 2.80 -6.62 -12.36
N THR A 115 4.13 -6.64 -12.46
CA THR A 115 4.91 -5.58 -13.10
C THR A 115 5.09 -5.90 -14.59
N VAL A 116 5.42 -4.89 -15.40
CA VAL A 116 5.68 -5.05 -16.85
C VAL A 116 6.79 -6.07 -17.16
N ASP A 117 7.73 -6.26 -16.24
CA ASP A 117 8.82 -7.23 -16.33
C ASP A 117 8.51 -8.59 -15.69
N GLY A 118 7.25 -8.84 -15.31
CA GLY A 118 6.75 -10.13 -14.82
C GLY A 118 6.98 -10.41 -13.33
N ARG A 119 7.59 -9.47 -12.59
CA ARG A 119 7.72 -9.51 -11.13
C ARG A 119 6.41 -9.08 -10.45
N TRP A 120 6.43 -8.96 -9.14
CA TRP A 120 5.29 -8.56 -8.32
C TRP A 120 5.62 -7.32 -7.51
N ALA A 121 4.67 -6.41 -7.37
CA ALA A 121 4.75 -5.32 -6.42
C ALA A 121 3.41 -5.13 -5.73
N HIS A 122 3.41 -4.59 -4.51
CA HIS A 122 2.17 -4.16 -3.91
C HIS A 122 1.60 -2.98 -4.68
N LEU A 123 0.28 -2.99 -4.89
CA LEU A 123 -0.41 -1.90 -5.58
C LEU A 123 -0.33 -0.60 -4.78
N CYS A 124 -0.41 -0.66 -3.44
CA CYS A 124 -0.19 0.50 -2.57
C CYS A 124 1.23 1.08 -2.72
N CYS A 125 2.26 0.23 -2.83
CA CYS A 125 3.64 0.68 -3.02
C CYS A 125 3.81 1.42 -4.34
N ALA A 126 3.22 0.90 -5.42
CA ALA A 126 3.30 1.53 -6.74
C ALA A 126 2.48 2.84 -6.83
N ARG A 127 1.34 2.93 -6.14
CA ARG A 127 0.53 4.16 -6.14
C ARG A 127 1.19 5.35 -5.46
N VAL A 128 1.97 5.10 -4.42
CA VAL A 128 2.56 6.16 -3.57
C VAL A 128 3.97 6.56 -4.03
N LEU A 129 4.66 5.65 -4.72
CA LEU A 129 5.96 5.93 -5.31
C LEU A 129 5.77 6.73 -6.62
N PRO A 130 6.24 7.99 -6.70
CA PRO A 130 5.90 8.87 -7.82
C PRO A 130 6.37 8.39 -9.20
N GLU A 131 7.42 7.57 -9.23
CA GLU A 131 8.03 7.11 -10.47
C GLU A 131 7.42 5.82 -11.01
N THR A 132 6.46 5.22 -10.30
CA THR A 132 5.72 4.06 -10.78
C THR A 132 4.31 4.44 -11.17
N GLU A 133 3.76 3.69 -12.11
CA GLU A 133 2.41 3.91 -12.63
C GLU A 133 1.74 2.58 -12.94
N MET A 134 0.42 2.63 -13.06
CA MET A 134 -0.40 1.54 -13.56
C MET A 134 -0.64 1.85 -15.03
N VAL A 135 -0.15 0.98 -15.93
CA VAL A 135 -0.24 1.22 -17.38
C VAL A 135 -1.69 1.40 -17.81
N ASP A 136 -2.58 0.55 -17.30
CA ASP A 136 -4.02 0.75 -17.38
C ASP A 136 -4.53 1.25 -16.03
N VAL A 137 -4.95 2.52 -15.98
CA VAL A 137 -5.48 3.16 -14.77
C VAL A 137 -6.86 2.65 -14.38
N PHE A 138 -7.58 2.01 -15.29
CA PHE A 138 -8.88 1.43 -15.00
C PHE A 138 -8.72 0.02 -14.44
N LEU A 139 -7.86 -0.81 -15.05
CA LEU A 139 -7.55 -2.17 -14.56
C LEU A 139 -6.53 -2.18 -13.42
N GLN A 140 -5.86 -1.05 -13.18
CA GLN A 140 -4.77 -0.90 -12.20
C GLN A 140 -3.64 -1.91 -12.42
N GLU A 141 -3.28 -2.18 -13.67
CA GLU A 141 -2.23 -3.12 -14.06
C GLU A 141 -1.74 -2.93 -15.49
N PRO A 142 -0.61 -3.55 -15.88
CA PRO A 142 0.49 -3.92 -14.98
C PRO A 142 1.18 -2.68 -14.38
N ILE A 143 2.00 -2.90 -13.36
CA ILE A 143 2.83 -1.85 -12.76
C ILE A 143 4.06 -1.59 -13.64
N ALA A 144 4.25 -0.34 -14.05
CA ALA A 144 5.41 0.16 -14.81
C ALA A 144 6.25 1.16 -13.99
N GLY A 145 7.28 1.73 -14.62
CA GLY A 145 8.12 2.78 -14.03
C GLY A 145 9.22 2.32 -13.08
N LEU A 146 9.38 1.00 -12.86
CA LEU A 146 10.42 0.47 -11.95
C LEU A 146 11.85 0.88 -12.35
N CYS A 147 12.11 1.04 -13.65
CA CYS A 147 13.41 1.47 -14.16
C CYS A 147 13.66 2.97 -13.97
N ASP A 148 12.60 3.74 -13.76
CA ASP A 148 12.66 5.20 -13.59
C ASP A 148 12.82 5.60 -12.11
N VAL A 149 12.63 4.65 -11.18
CA VAL A 149 12.85 4.83 -9.74
C VAL A 149 14.33 5.20 -9.48
N PRO A 150 14.62 6.40 -8.95
CA PRO A 150 15.99 6.86 -8.75
C PRO A 150 16.78 5.98 -7.79
N HIS A 151 18.06 5.73 -8.08
CA HIS A 151 18.99 4.98 -7.21
C HIS A 151 18.97 5.42 -5.74
N LYS A 152 18.74 6.72 -5.48
CA LYS A 152 18.64 7.26 -4.11
C LYS A 152 17.58 6.54 -3.28
N ARG A 153 16.40 6.22 -3.85
CA ARG A 153 15.30 5.58 -3.11
C ARG A 153 15.65 4.16 -2.68
N TRP A 154 16.35 3.42 -3.53
CA TRP A 154 16.86 2.07 -3.24
C TRP A 154 17.99 2.07 -2.21
N GLY A 155 18.74 3.18 -2.12
CA GLY A 155 19.85 3.36 -1.19
C GLY A 155 19.47 3.88 0.18
N GLN A 156 18.18 4.10 0.46
CA GLN A 156 17.70 4.65 1.72
C GLN A 156 17.34 3.56 2.73
N LYS A 157 17.62 3.83 4.01
CA LYS A 157 17.29 2.93 5.11
C LYS A 157 15.88 3.21 5.60
N CYS A 158 15.02 2.21 5.59
CA CYS A 158 13.67 2.35 6.14
C CYS A 158 13.73 2.46 7.67
N MET A 159 13.11 3.49 8.23
CA MET A 159 13.05 3.70 9.69
C MET A 159 12.23 2.63 10.42
N VAL A 160 11.27 2.01 9.72
CA VAL A 160 10.34 0.99 10.26
C VAL A 160 11.07 -0.35 10.43
N CYS A 161 11.56 -0.92 9.32
CA CYS A 161 12.20 -2.24 9.33
C CYS A 161 13.74 -2.20 9.49
N GLY A 162 14.36 -1.03 9.40
CA GLY A 162 15.80 -0.87 9.50
C GLY A 162 16.61 -1.44 8.31
N THR A 163 15.97 -1.82 7.20
CA THR A 163 16.65 -2.42 6.03
C THR A 163 16.67 -1.47 4.82
N TYR A 164 17.43 -1.86 3.79
CA TYR A 164 17.50 -1.23 2.47
C TYR A 164 16.77 -2.08 1.40
N ALA A 165 15.91 -3.00 1.82
CA ALA A 165 15.31 -4.03 0.96
C ALA A 165 14.07 -3.51 0.22
N GLY A 166 14.24 -2.49 -0.61
CA GLY A 166 13.15 -1.85 -1.35
C GLY A 166 13.44 -0.38 -1.68
N ALA A 167 12.44 0.30 -2.22
CA ALA A 167 12.50 1.73 -2.51
C ALA A 167 11.80 2.51 -1.40
N CYS A 168 12.51 3.45 -0.77
CA CYS A 168 11.93 4.32 0.23
C CYS A 168 11.29 5.59 -0.37
N VAL A 169 10.31 6.10 0.36
CA VAL A 169 9.84 7.48 0.27
C VAL A 169 10.37 8.31 1.44
N GLU A 170 10.41 9.62 1.26
CA GLU A 170 10.84 10.60 2.27
C GLU A 170 9.61 11.25 2.90
N CYS A 171 9.67 11.51 4.20
CA CYS A 171 8.64 12.27 4.90
C CYS A 171 8.56 13.71 4.35
N GLU A 172 7.36 14.20 4.05
CA GLU A 172 7.13 15.51 3.43
C GLU A 172 7.06 16.68 4.44
N ALA A 173 7.03 16.39 5.75
CA ALA A 173 6.93 17.39 6.80
C ALA A 173 8.07 18.41 6.72
N GLN A 174 7.73 19.70 6.86
CA GLN A 174 8.70 20.79 6.96
C GLN A 174 9.01 21.05 8.43
N VAL A 175 10.18 20.62 8.89
CA VAL A 175 10.59 20.77 10.29
C VAL A 175 11.21 22.14 10.58
N ALA A 176 11.59 22.90 9.55
CA ALA A 176 11.99 24.29 9.62
C ALA A 176 11.89 24.93 8.20
N PRO A 177 11.98 26.26 8.05
CA PRO A 177 11.96 26.89 6.74
C PRO A 177 12.99 26.28 5.78
N ARG A 178 12.52 25.71 4.66
CA ARG A 178 13.32 25.00 3.65
C ARG A 178 14.06 23.76 4.16
N LYS A 179 13.62 23.17 5.27
CA LYS A 179 14.20 21.96 5.84
C LYS A 179 13.10 20.91 6.02
N GLN A 180 13.17 19.89 5.16
CA GLN A 180 12.29 18.74 5.22
C GLN A 180 12.79 17.73 6.27
N CYS A 181 11.86 16.96 6.82
CA CYS A 181 12.17 15.76 7.59
C CYS A 181 13.03 14.80 6.74
N LEU A 182 14.02 14.15 7.39
CA LEU A 182 14.93 13.21 6.73
C LEU A 182 14.52 11.75 6.92
N ASN A 183 13.40 11.50 7.60
CA ASN A 183 12.90 10.15 7.82
C ASN A 183 12.49 9.52 6.50
N THR A 184 12.91 8.28 6.29
CA THR A 184 12.63 7.49 5.10
C THR A 184 11.99 6.17 5.47
N PHE A 185 11.04 5.69 4.67
CA PHE A 185 10.36 4.43 4.91
C PHE A 185 9.90 3.79 3.60
N HIS A 186 9.84 2.45 3.57
CA HIS A 186 9.12 1.77 2.50
C HIS A 186 7.63 2.05 2.64
N VAL A 187 6.95 2.27 1.52
CA VAL A 187 5.50 2.48 1.50
C VAL A 187 4.77 1.35 2.20
N GLY A 188 5.05 0.10 1.82
CA GLY A 188 4.41 -1.06 2.46
C GLY A 188 4.73 -1.18 3.95
N CYS A 189 5.95 -0.82 4.38
CA CYS A 189 6.27 -0.84 5.81
C CYS A 189 5.41 0.17 6.58
N ALA A 190 5.28 1.40 6.09
CA ALA A 190 4.42 2.40 6.70
C ALA A 190 2.94 1.98 6.68
N PHE A 191 2.45 1.53 5.53
CA PHE A 191 1.05 1.20 5.31
C PHE A 191 0.56 0.00 6.13
N TYR A 192 1.40 -1.02 6.28
CA TYR A 192 1.04 -2.25 7.01
C TYR A 192 1.49 -2.26 8.48
N THR A 193 2.02 -1.13 8.98
CA THR A 193 2.33 -0.98 10.42
C THR A 193 1.04 -0.92 11.25
N ILE A 194 1.05 -1.48 12.46
CA ILE A 194 -0.13 -1.56 13.33
C ILE A 194 -0.52 -0.17 13.89
N GLY A 195 -1.79 0.18 13.63
CA GLY A 195 -2.55 1.29 14.22
C GLY A 195 -2.20 2.68 13.68
N ASP A 196 -2.07 2.76 12.36
CA ASP A 196 -1.99 4.01 11.59
C ASP A 196 -0.96 5.05 12.07
N PRO A 197 0.29 4.67 12.40
CA PRO A 197 1.29 5.65 12.80
C PRO A 197 1.88 6.38 11.59
N PHE A 198 1.37 6.24 10.38
CA PHE A 198 1.88 6.93 9.20
C PHE A 198 0.72 7.55 8.44
N HIS A 199 0.86 8.81 8.06
CA HIS A 199 -0.17 9.44 7.26
C HIS A 199 0.15 9.28 5.76
N MET A 200 -0.68 8.49 5.08
CA MET A 200 -0.65 8.29 3.64
C MET A 200 -2.06 8.49 3.06
N LYS A 201 -2.41 9.72 2.70
CA LYS A 201 -3.71 10.04 2.09
C LYS A 201 -3.53 10.66 0.72
N VAL A 202 -4.55 10.58 -0.11
CA VAL A 202 -4.60 11.36 -1.35
C VAL A 202 -4.63 12.84 -0.98
N LYS A 203 -3.61 13.58 -1.40
CA LYS A 203 -3.47 15.02 -1.23
C LYS A 203 -4.24 15.76 -2.31
N GLU A 204 -4.04 15.36 -3.57
CA GLU A 204 -4.62 16.01 -4.74
C GLU A 204 -4.87 14.95 -5.82
N THR A 205 -6.00 15.08 -6.51
CA THR A 205 -6.33 14.29 -7.71
C THR A 205 -6.39 15.25 -8.89
N ASN A 206 -5.43 15.14 -9.80
CA ASN A 206 -5.47 15.83 -11.09
C ASN A 206 -5.93 14.86 -12.19
N SER A 207 -6.24 15.36 -13.39
CA SER A 207 -6.78 14.53 -14.49
C SER A 207 -5.92 13.30 -14.81
N ASP A 208 -4.61 13.37 -14.55
CA ASP A 208 -3.64 12.35 -14.97
C ASP A 208 -2.84 11.76 -13.79
N SER A 209 -3.03 12.23 -12.55
CA SER A 209 -2.21 11.77 -11.41
C SER A 209 -2.86 11.96 -10.05
N VAL A 210 -2.69 10.97 -9.17
CA VAL A 210 -3.05 11.03 -7.75
C VAL A 210 -1.78 11.29 -6.94
N VAL A 211 -1.74 12.39 -6.18
CA VAL A 211 -0.62 12.73 -5.30
C VAL A 211 -0.94 12.22 -3.90
N TRP A 212 -0.03 11.44 -3.31
CA TRP A 212 -0.15 10.94 -1.94
C TRP A 212 0.68 11.79 -0.98
N SER A 213 0.07 12.21 0.12
CA SER A 213 0.79 12.73 1.28
C SER A 213 1.62 11.62 1.92
N ARG A 214 2.81 11.95 2.42
CA ARG A 214 3.75 10.96 2.97
C ARG A 214 4.37 11.50 4.25
N LEU A 215 3.76 11.25 5.40
CA LEU A 215 4.29 11.69 6.70
C LEU A 215 4.75 10.50 7.53
N CYS A 216 5.90 10.64 8.18
CA CYS A 216 6.36 9.65 9.16
C CYS A 216 5.55 9.76 10.45
N CYS A 217 5.73 8.78 11.33
CA CYS A 217 5.07 8.73 12.63
C CYS A 217 5.27 9.94 13.53
N ASP A 218 6.40 10.63 13.41
CA ASP A 218 6.66 11.84 14.18
C ASP A 218 5.82 13.04 13.70
N HIS A 219 5.26 12.98 12.50
CA HIS A 219 4.57 14.09 11.83
C HIS A 219 3.17 13.72 11.30
N ALA A 220 2.66 12.52 11.60
CA ALA A 220 1.35 12.08 11.12
C ALA A 220 0.23 13.07 11.49
N GLY A 221 0.30 13.65 12.70
CA GLY A 221 -0.66 14.65 13.18
C GLY A 221 -0.46 16.10 12.75
N GLU A 222 0.41 16.32 11.76
CA GLU A 222 0.50 17.60 11.04
C GLU A 222 -0.45 17.66 9.83
N ALA A 223 -0.93 16.50 9.35
CA ALA A 223 -1.77 16.43 8.15
C ALA A 223 -3.11 17.18 8.27
N ASP A 224 -3.70 17.20 9.47
CA ASP A 224 -5.01 17.79 9.71
C ASP A 224 -4.96 19.32 9.99
N ARG A 225 -3.75 19.92 10.06
CA ARG A 225 -3.60 21.33 10.44
C ARG A 225 -3.74 22.33 9.29
N GLY A 226 -3.82 21.85 8.05
CA GLY A 226 -3.86 22.72 6.87
C GLY A 226 -2.61 23.61 6.72
N PRO A 227 -2.45 24.31 5.59
CA PRO A 227 -1.41 25.32 5.47
C PRO A 227 -1.76 26.52 6.36
N GLU A 228 -0.87 26.88 7.29
CA GLU A 228 -0.89 28.18 8.00
C GLU A 228 -0.59 29.35 7.06
#